data_AF-A0A920W740-F1
#
_entry.id   AF-A0A920W740-F1
#
_cell.length_a   1.000
_cell.length_b   1.000
_cell.length_c   1.000
_cell.angle_alpha   90.00
_cell.angle_beta   90.00
_cell.angle_gamma   90.00
#
_symmetry.space_group_name_H-M   'P 1'
#
loop_
_entity.id
_entity.type
_entity.pdbx_description
1 polymer ?
#
loop_
_entity_poly.entity_id
_entity_poly.type
_entity_poly.pdbx_seq_one_letter_code
_entity_poly.pdbx_strand_id
1 'polypeptide(L)'
;MKMNFLTLLRVHEASCCAIFLITNPETDGEKPLSKRILLTFLTASLAFMTSGCAEPPTGAVDAVKARLAAVESEAATYASEAYGNAEDAVGQLDTELETQAQSFALLRDYERTNELIGSVGLAVDAVEEAIDAEKQRLRTETGRVVSNAEEEVATARVSIPGDCRGKIFLKSNPWRGSLTSAT
;
A
#
# COMPACT_ATOMS: atom_id res chain seq x y z
N MET A 1 -2.42 -23.37 2.61
CA MET A 1 -3.59 -24.16 2.13
C MET A 1 -3.97 -23.59 0.77
N LYS A 2 -3.57 -24.25 -0.34
CA LYS A 2 -3.77 -23.74 -1.71
C LYS A 2 -5.17 -24.14 -2.18
N MET A 3 -6.10 -23.19 -2.23
CA MET A 3 -7.41 -23.39 -2.84
C MET A 3 -7.30 -23.13 -4.34
N ASN A 4 -7.58 -24.17 -5.13
CA ASN A 4 -7.47 -24.18 -6.58
C ASN A 4 -8.58 -23.35 -7.24
N PHE A 5 -8.17 -22.52 -8.20
CA PHE A 5 -8.98 -21.65 -9.07
C PHE A 5 -10.13 -22.36 -9.81
N LEU A 6 -10.04 -23.69 -9.96
CA LEU A 6 -11.05 -24.54 -10.60
C LEU A 6 -12.36 -24.71 -9.80
N THR A 7 -12.37 -24.44 -8.48
CA THR A 7 -13.60 -24.58 -7.68
C THR A 7 -14.54 -23.38 -7.83
N LEU A 8 -14.00 -22.18 -8.12
CA LEU A 8 -14.79 -20.97 -8.32
C LEU A 8 -15.54 -20.97 -9.67
N LEU A 9 -14.95 -21.55 -10.72
CA LEU A 9 -15.61 -21.64 -12.03
C LEU A 9 -16.86 -22.53 -12.05
N ARG A 10 -16.96 -23.53 -11.17
CA ARG A 10 -18.14 -24.42 -11.11
C ARG A 10 -19.39 -23.77 -10.50
N VAL A 11 -19.22 -22.75 -9.65
CA VAL A 11 -20.36 -22.02 -9.07
C VAL A 11 -20.96 -21.07 -10.11
N HIS A 12 -20.16 -20.59 -11.07
CA HIS A 12 -20.62 -19.71 -12.15
C HIS A 12 -21.43 -20.46 -13.22
N GLU A 13 -21.07 -21.70 -13.60
CA GLU A 13 -21.86 -22.47 -14.59
C GLU A 13 -23.24 -22.91 -14.06
N ALA A 14 -23.37 -23.19 -12.76
CA ALA A 14 -24.65 -23.62 -12.18
C ALA A 14 -25.71 -22.51 -12.17
N SER A 15 -25.30 -21.23 -12.19
CA SER A 15 -26.23 -20.10 -12.19
C SER A 15 -26.85 -19.83 -13.56
N CYS A 16 -26.17 -20.21 -14.66
CA CYS A 16 -26.71 -20.00 -16.01
C CYS A 16 -27.82 -20.98 -16.38
N CYS A 17 -27.85 -22.18 -15.79
CA CYS A 17 -28.89 -23.17 -16.08
C CYS A 17 -30.24 -22.81 -15.43
N ALA A 18 -30.25 -22.05 -14.33
CA ALA A 18 -31.48 -21.64 -13.66
C ALA A 18 -32.22 -20.50 -14.39
N ILE A 19 -31.51 -19.69 -15.19
CA ILE A 19 -32.11 -18.56 -15.92
C ILE A 19 -32.93 -19.05 -17.13
N PHE A 20 -32.55 -20.18 -17.75
CA PHE A 20 -33.25 -20.70 -18.95
C PHE A 20 -34.62 -21.33 -18.65
N LEU A 21 -34.93 -21.72 -17.41
CA LEU A 21 -36.21 -22.34 -17.07
C LEU A 21 -37.33 -21.34 -16.73
N ILE A 22 -37.04 -20.02 -16.67
CA ILE A 22 -38.05 -19.00 -16.33
C ILE A 22 -38.75 -18.44 -17.60
N THR A 23 -38.27 -18.72 -18.82
CA THR A 23 -38.78 -18.09 -20.05
C THR A 23 -39.92 -18.81 -20.77
N ASN A 24 -40.61 -19.79 -20.17
CA ASN A 24 -41.82 -20.37 -20.78
C ASN A 24 -43.08 -20.09 -19.93
N PRO A 25 -43.74 -18.94 -20.14
CA PRO A 25 -45.14 -18.80 -19.76
C PRO A 25 -46.03 -19.31 -20.91
N GLU A 26 -46.55 -20.52 -20.76
CA GLU A 26 -47.69 -21.06 -21.51
C GLU A 26 -48.83 -20.02 -21.47
N THR A 27 -49.27 -19.58 -22.66
CA THR A 27 -50.23 -18.50 -22.80
C THR A 27 -51.67 -19.02 -22.69
N ASP A 28 -52.28 -18.86 -21.51
CA ASP A 28 -53.71 -19.09 -21.34
C ASP A 28 -54.48 -17.81 -21.01
N GLY A 29 -55.50 -17.54 -21.83
CA GLY A 29 -56.77 -16.98 -21.37
C GLY A 29 -56.89 -15.45 -21.25
N GLU A 30 -57.67 -14.90 -22.17
CA GLU A 30 -58.08 -13.51 -22.37
C GLU A 30 -58.50 -12.73 -21.09
N LYS A 31 -57.95 -11.50 -20.89
CA LYS A 31 -58.48 -10.30 -20.19
C LYS A 31 -57.40 -9.19 -20.00
N PRO A 32 -57.76 -7.90 -19.84
CA PRO A 32 -57.27 -6.78 -20.66
C PRO A 32 -55.78 -6.45 -20.48
N LEU A 33 -55.14 -6.33 -21.64
CA LEU A 33 -53.71 -6.29 -21.92
C LEU A 33 -52.94 -5.13 -21.23
N SER A 34 -53.59 -4.04 -20.81
CA SER A 34 -52.89 -2.83 -20.35
C SER A 34 -52.34 -2.92 -18.92
N LYS A 35 -53.05 -3.56 -17.99
CA LYS A 35 -52.63 -3.66 -16.58
C LYS A 35 -51.59 -4.75 -16.34
N ARG A 36 -51.63 -5.82 -17.16
CA ARG A 36 -50.68 -6.94 -17.11
C ARG A 36 -49.31 -6.55 -17.68
N ILE A 37 -49.28 -5.81 -18.79
CA ILE A 37 -48.03 -5.28 -19.37
C ILE A 37 -47.36 -4.29 -18.42
N LEU A 38 -48.13 -3.43 -17.76
CA LEU A 38 -47.58 -2.46 -16.80
C LEU A 38 -47.02 -3.16 -15.54
N LEU A 39 -47.68 -4.24 -15.08
CA LEU A 39 -47.19 -5.04 -13.96
C LEU A 39 -45.95 -5.87 -14.30
N THR A 40 -45.85 -6.43 -15.51
CA THR A 40 -44.68 -7.19 -15.95
C THR A 40 -43.47 -6.29 -16.21
N PHE A 41 -43.67 -5.08 -16.76
CA PHE A 41 -42.59 -4.08 -16.86
C PHE A 41 -42.11 -3.58 -15.48
N LEU A 42 -43.03 -3.40 -14.52
CA LEU A 42 -42.69 -2.99 -13.15
C LEU A 42 -41.92 -4.07 -12.39
N THR A 43 -42.25 -5.35 -12.58
CA THR A 43 -41.53 -6.47 -11.94
C THR A 43 -40.21 -6.78 -12.65
N ALA A 44 -40.14 -6.65 -13.98
CA ALA A 44 -38.89 -6.81 -14.73
C ALA A 44 -37.87 -5.70 -14.41
N SER A 45 -38.32 -4.45 -14.23
CA SER A 45 -37.44 -3.34 -13.82
C SER A 45 -36.93 -3.48 -12.38
N LEU A 46 -37.73 -4.05 -11.47
CA LEU A 46 -37.31 -4.34 -10.10
C LEU A 46 -36.30 -5.51 -10.02
N ALA A 47 -36.41 -6.50 -10.91
CA ALA A 47 -35.45 -7.60 -11.00
C ALA A 47 -34.09 -7.18 -11.59
N PHE A 48 -34.05 -6.10 -12.40
CA PHE A 48 -32.79 -5.54 -12.93
C PHE A 48 -31.98 -4.76 -11.87
N MET A 49 -32.59 -4.40 -10.74
CA MET A 49 -31.95 -3.64 -9.66
C MET A 49 -31.09 -4.51 -8.72
N THR A 50 -31.10 -5.85 -8.86
CA THR A 50 -30.35 -6.73 -7.96
C THR A 50 -28.92 -7.05 -8.42
N SER A 51 -28.50 -6.61 -9.61
CA SER A 51 -27.15 -6.87 -10.15
C SER A 51 -26.24 -5.62 -10.19
N GLY A 52 -26.56 -4.56 -9.44
CA GLY A 52 -25.86 -3.26 -9.52
C GLY A 52 -25.36 -2.67 -8.20
N CYS A 53 -25.47 -3.35 -7.07
CA CYS A 53 -24.82 -2.88 -5.84
C CYS A 53 -23.35 -3.35 -5.84
N ALA A 54 -22.47 -2.56 -6.47
CA ALA A 54 -21.04 -2.71 -6.26
C ALA A 54 -20.74 -2.40 -4.78
N GLU A 55 -20.33 -3.41 -4.03
CA GLU A 55 -19.85 -3.25 -2.65
C GLU A 55 -18.50 -2.51 -2.70
N PRO A 56 -18.26 -1.50 -1.84
CA PRO A 56 -16.96 -0.81 -1.78
C PRO A 56 -15.81 -1.78 -1.46
N PRO A 57 -14.62 -1.64 -2.09
CA PRO A 57 -13.47 -2.54 -1.91
C PRO A 57 -12.69 -2.28 -0.61
N THR A 58 -13.39 -2.22 0.52
CA THR A 58 -12.86 -1.85 1.84
C THR A 58 -11.65 -2.70 2.26
N GLY A 59 -11.72 -4.02 2.09
CA GLY A 59 -10.60 -4.89 2.44
C GLY A 59 -9.30 -4.62 1.68
N ALA A 60 -9.38 -4.18 0.42
CA ALA A 60 -8.19 -3.84 -0.38
C ALA A 60 -7.64 -2.45 -0.01
N VAL A 61 -8.52 -1.49 0.29
CA VAL A 61 -8.15 -0.18 0.82
C VAL A 61 -7.42 -0.32 2.16
N ASP A 62 -7.99 -1.08 3.10
CA ASP A 62 -7.40 -1.29 4.42
C ASP A 62 -6.05 -2.00 4.31
N ALA A 63 -5.96 -3.01 3.44
CA ALA A 63 -4.71 -3.73 3.22
C ALA A 63 -3.60 -2.82 2.69
N VAL A 64 -3.88 -1.95 1.71
CA VAL A 64 -2.85 -1.09 1.13
C VAL A 64 -2.41 0.01 2.10
N LYS A 65 -3.35 0.58 2.87
CA LYS A 65 -3.02 1.55 3.94
C LYS A 65 -2.21 0.90 5.06
N ALA A 66 -2.52 -0.34 5.43
CA ALA A 66 -1.74 -1.08 6.41
C ALA A 66 -0.30 -1.33 5.95
N ARG A 67 -0.06 -1.55 4.65
CA ARG A 67 1.31 -1.63 4.10
C ARG A 67 2.07 -0.32 4.27
N LEU A 68 1.43 0.82 3.99
CA LEU A 68 2.06 2.14 4.20
C LEU A 68 2.39 2.37 5.70
N ALA A 69 1.44 2.07 6.59
CA ALA A 69 1.67 2.21 8.03
C ALA A 69 2.81 1.30 8.55
N ALA A 70 3.02 0.15 7.93
CA ALA A 70 4.11 -0.76 8.32
C ALA A 70 5.51 -0.17 8.06
N VAL A 71 5.66 0.72 7.07
CA VAL A 71 6.94 1.32 6.70
C VAL A 71 7.19 2.69 7.35
N GLU A 72 6.18 3.32 7.96
CA GLU A 72 6.21 4.67 8.54
C GLU A 72 7.44 4.91 9.43
N SER A 73 7.66 4.02 10.40
CA SER A 73 8.73 4.19 11.39
C SER A 73 10.14 4.21 10.79
N GLU A 74 10.38 3.43 9.73
CA GLU A 74 11.66 3.39 9.04
C GLU A 74 11.77 4.52 8.01
N ALA A 75 10.67 4.82 7.33
CA ALA A 75 10.62 5.84 6.29
C ALA A 75 10.92 7.24 6.84
N ALA A 76 10.51 7.54 8.08
CA ALA A 76 10.86 8.78 8.77
C ALA A 76 12.38 9.03 8.83
N THR A 77 13.19 7.96 8.88
CA THR A 77 14.66 8.07 8.96
C THR A 77 15.32 7.97 7.58
N TYR A 78 14.84 7.08 6.71
CA TYR A 78 15.57 6.69 5.50
C TYR A 78 14.90 7.13 4.19
N ALA A 79 13.60 7.45 4.18
CA ALA A 79 12.83 7.64 2.95
C ALA A 79 11.66 8.63 3.09
N SER A 80 11.85 9.74 3.80
CA SER A 80 10.78 10.69 4.14
C SER A 80 10.07 11.28 2.91
N GLU A 81 10.81 11.59 1.85
CA GLU A 81 10.24 12.10 0.59
C GLU A 81 9.36 11.04 -0.10
N ALA A 82 9.86 9.80 -0.23
CA ALA A 82 9.09 8.70 -0.82
C ALA A 82 7.83 8.40 -0.01
N TYR A 83 7.93 8.50 1.32
CA TYR A 83 6.79 8.31 2.22
C TYR A 83 5.72 9.38 2.02
N GLY A 84 6.11 10.66 1.92
CA GLY A 84 5.19 11.74 1.60
C GLY A 84 4.45 11.53 0.27
N ASN A 85 5.16 11.06 -0.76
CA ASN A 85 4.52 10.72 -2.05
C ASN A 85 3.49 9.57 -1.92
N ALA A 86 3.75 8.60 -1.04
CA ALA A 86 2.81 7.52 -0.77
C ALA A 86 1.59 7.99 0.05
N GLU A 87 1.79 8.92 0.99
CA GLU A 87 0.68 9.60 1.70
C GLU A 87 -0.20 10.41 0.74
N ASP A 88 0.40 11.12 -0.22
CA ASP A 88 -0.32 11.85 -1.26
C ASP A 88 -1.16 10.89 -2.13
N ALA A 89 -0.63 9.71 -2.47
CA ALA A 89 -1.39 8.68 -3.18
C ALA A 89 -2.57 8.14 -2.36
N VAL A 90 -2.40 7.98 -1.04
CA VAL A 90 -3.51 7.63 -0.13
C VAL A 90 -4.56 8.75 -0.09
N GLY A 91 -4.14 10.02 -0.07
CA GLY A 91 -5.06 11.16 -0.14
C GLY A 91 -5.92 11.17 -1.41
N GLN A 92 -5.34 10.77 -2.55
CA GLN A 92 -6.10 10.60 -3.81
C GLN A 92 -7.10 9.45 -3.74
N LEU A 93 -6.70 8.31 -3.15
CA LEU A 93 -7.60 7.18 -2.91
C LEU A 93 -8.79 7.59 -2.02
N ASP A 94 -8.54 8.34 -0.95
CA ASP A 94 -9.57 8.79 -0.02
C ASP A 94 -10.53 9.79 -0.66
N THR A 95 -10.01 10.71 -1.48
CA THR A 95 -10.83 11.64 -2.26
C THR A 95 -11.79 10.92 -3.22
N GLU A 96 -11.32 9.86 -3.88
CA GLU A 96 -12.17 9.04 -4.76
C GLU A 96 -13.24 8.28 -3.96
N LEU A 97 -12.89 7.70 -2.81
CA LEU A 97 -13.84 7.03 -1.92
C LEU A 97 -14.94 7.98 -1.44
N GLU A 98 -14.59 9.22 -1.09
CA GLU A 98 -15.57 10.25 -0.73
C GLU A 98 -16.47 10.65 -1.91
N THR A 99 -15.88 10.79 -3.11
CA THR A 99 -16.64 11.06 -4.35
C THR A 99 -17.67 9.95 -4.59
N GLN A 100 -17.26 8.69 -4.44
CA GLN A 100 -18.18 7.56 -4.58
C GLN A 100 -19.21 7.47 -3.46
N ALA A 101 -18.85 7.85 -2.23
CA ALA A 101 -19.80 7.93 -1.13
C ALA A 101 -20.92 8.97 -1.43
N GLN A 102 -20.61 10.06 -2.13
CA GLN A 102 -21.58 11.08 -2.54
C GLN A 102 -22.43 10.67 -3.77
N SER A 103 -21.94 9.72 -4.58
CA SER A 103 -22.69 9.17 -5.71
C SER A 103 -23.89 8.32 -5.27
N PHE A 104 -24.96 8.35 -6.07
CA PHE A 104 -26.11 7.45 -5.90
C PHE A 104 -25.65 6.00 -5.99
N ALA A 105 -26.18 5.13 -5.13
CA ALA A 105 -25.73 3.73 -5.00
C ALA A 105 -25.74 2.94 -6.33
N LEU A 106 -26.67 3.24 -7.23
CA LEU A 106 -26.78 2.60 -8.55
C LEU A 106 -25.77 3.11 -9.59
N LEU A 107 -25.06 4.21 -9.30
CA LEU A 107 -24.09 4.86 -10.19
C LEU A 107 -22.64 4.75 -9.69
N ARG A 108 -22.40 4.07 -8.56
CA ARG A 108 -21.04 3.88 -8.01
C ARG A 108 -20.27 2.88 -8.85
N ASP A 109 -19.01 3.19 -9.11
CA ASP A 109 -18.09 2.36 -9.89
C ASP A 109 -16.66 2.41 -9.29
N TYR A 110 -16.25 1.33 -8.65
CA TYR A 110 -14.97 1.29 -7.94
C TYR A 110 -13.78 0.94 -8.84
N GLU A 111 -13.91 0.95 -10.17
CA GLU A 111 -12.77 0.69 -11.07
C GLU A 111 -11.61 1.68 -10.83
N ARG A 112 -11.91 2.98 -10.77
CA ARG A 112 -10.91 4.01 -10.41
C ARG A 112 -10.35 3.83 -9.00
N THR A 113 -11.16 3.40 -8.04
CA THR A 113 -10.69 3.09 -6.68
C THR A 113 -9.67 1.95 -6.71
N ASN A 114 -9.89 0.91 -7.53
CA ASN A 114 -8.96 -0.20 -7.67
C ASN A 114 -7.64 0.22 -8.34
N GLU A 115 -7.69 1.12 -9.33
CA GLU A 115 -6.50 1.72 -9.92
C GLU A 115 -5.68 2.51 -8.88
N LEU A 116 -6.37 3.31 -8.05
CA LEU A 116 -5.73 4.09 -6.98
C LEU A 116 -5.14 3.18 -5.89
N ILE A 117 -5.80 2.07 -5.53
CA ILE A 117 -5.22 1.05 -4.64
C ILE A 117 -3.90 0.52 -5.22
N GLY A 118 -3.87 0.22 -6.52
CA GLY A 118 -2.64 -0.19 -7.22
C GLY A 118 -1.56 0.89 -7.17
N SER A 119 -1.93 2.15 -7.39
CA SER A 119 -1.02 3.31 -7.30
C SER A 119 -0.42 3.48 -5.90
N VAL A 120 -1.22 3.33 -4.83
CA VAL A 120 -0.70 3.36 -3.46
C VAL A 120 0.25 2.19 -3.25
N GLY A 121 -0.07 0.99 -3.76
CA GLY A 121 0.82 -0.17 -3.70
C GLY A 121 2.19 0.10 -4.31
N LEU A 122 2.24 0.68 -5.51
CA LEU A 122 3.50 1.06 -6.18
C LEU A 122 4.25 2.16 -5.42
N ALA A 123 3.54 3.11 -4.82
CA ALA A 123 4.18 4.15 -4.00
C ALA A 123 4.80 3.54 -2.73
N VAL A 124 4.15 2.58 -2.09
CA VAL A 124 4.74 1.84 -0.95
C VAL A 124 5.97 1.03 -1.37
N ASP A 125 5.92 0.37 -2.53
CA ASP A 125 7.09 -0.36 -3.06
C ASP A 125 8.29 0.60 -3.27
N ALA A 126 8.04 1.83 -3.73
CA ALA A 126 9.07 2.85 -3.87
C ALA A 126 9.63 3.34 -2.52
N VAL A 127 8.81 3.37 -1.46
CA VAL A 127 9.28 3.65 -0.09
C VAL A 127 10.24 2.55 0.38
N GLU A 128 9.86 1.28 0.21
CA GLU A 128 10.68 0.13 0.58
C GLU A 128 12.04 0.16 -0.17
N GLU A 129 12.01 0.44 -1.48
CA GLU A 129 13.23 0.58 -2.29
C GLU A 129 14.12 1.74 -1.81
N ALA A 130 13.54 2.90 -1.50
CA ALA A 130 14.28 4.05 -1.01
C ALA A 130 14.93 3.78 0.36
N ILE A 131 14.23 3.09 1.27
CA ILE A 131 14.77 2.67 2.56
C ILE A 131 16.01 1.78 2.36
N ASP A 132 15.90 0.77 1.50
CA ASP A 132 16.98 -0.18 1.25
C ASP A 132 18.18 0.48 0.56
N ALA A 133 17.93 1.36 -0.41
CA ALA A 133 18.96 2.14 -1.10
C ALA A 133 19.74 3.02 -0.12
N GLU A 134 19.06 3.75 0.76
CA GLU A 134 19.71 4.65 1.71
C GLU A 134 20.49 3.87 2.79
N LYS A 135 19.94 2.77 3.30
CA LYS A 135 20.68 1.86 4.21
C LYS A 135 21.95 1.34 3.57
N GLN A 136 21.89 0.96 2.28
CA GLN A 136 23.06 0.48 1.57
C GLN A 136 24.10 1.58 1.36
N ARG A 137 23.67 2.79 0.99
CA ARG A 137 24.54 3.96 0.86
C ARG A 137 25.28 4.25 2.18
N LEU A 138 24.58 4.23 3.31
CA LEU A 138 25.16 4.45 4.64
C LEU A 138 26.16 3.37 5.04
N ARG A 139 25.90 2.09 4.71
CA ARG A 139 26.87 0.99 4.95
C ARG A 139 28.15 1.17 4.15
N THR A 140 28.03 1.52 2.87
CA THR A 140 29.19 1.78 2.00
C THR A 140 29.99 2.97 2.51
N GLU A 141 29.32 4.07 2.85
CA GLU A 141 29.99 5.27 3.36
C GLU A 141 30.66 5.01 4.72
N THR A 142 30.00 4.29 5.62
CA THR A 142 30.59 3.89 6.91
C THR A 142 31.83 3.02 6.70
N GLY A 143 31.78 2.04 5.80
CA GLY A 143 32.94 1.20 5.49
C GLY A 143 34.12 2.02 4.95
N ARG A 144 33.84 3.00 4.09
CA ARG A 144 34.85 3.93 3.57
C ARG A 144 35.48 4.77 4.69
N VAL A 145 34.67 5.32 5.60
CA VAL A 145 35.16 6.11 6.74
C VAL A 145 36.02 5.25 7.69
N VAL A 146 35.63 4.01 7.96
CA VAL A 146 36.42 3.08 8.79
C VAL A 146 37.76 2.77 8.13
N SER A 147 37.78 2.45 6.84
CA SER A 147 39.02 2.19 6.11
C SER A 147 39.97 3.40 6.13
N ASN A 148 39.43 4.60 5.92
CA ASN A 148 40.22 5.82 5.99
C ASN A 148 40.80 6.04 7.40
N ALA A 149 40.01 5.81 8.45
CA ALA A 149 40.48 5.94 9.83
C ALA A 149 41.57 4.90 10.16
N GLU A 150 41.44 3.66 9.68
CA GLU A 150 42.47 2.63 9.84
C GLU A 150 43.79 3.02 9.16
N GLU A 151 43.72 3.60 7.95
CA GLU A 151 44.88 4.11 7.22
C GLU A 151 45.56 5.29 7.94
N GLU A 152 44.77 6.24 8.45
CA GLU A 152 45.28 7.36 9.24
C GLU A 152 45.96 6.88 10.53
N VAL A 153 45.36 5.90 11.23
CA VAL A 153 45.95 5.29 12.43
C VAL A 153 47.24 4.54 12.10
N ALA A 154 47.28 3.80 10.99
CA ALA A 154 48.50 3.11 10.54
C ALA A 154 49.61 4.11 10.23
N THR A 155 49.29 5.20 9.51
CA THR A 155 50.22 6.29 9.19
C THR A 155 50.75 6.96 10.45
N ALA A 156 49.88 7.25 11.42
CA ALA A 156 50.28 7.82 12.72
C ALA A 156 51.22 6.87 13.50
N ARG A 157 50.96 5.55 13.48
CA ARG A 157 51.83 4.57 14.16
C ARG A 157 53.24 4.50 13.58
N VAL A 158 53.37 4.67 12.26
CA VAL A 158 54.68 4.65 11.58
C VAL A 158 55.47 5.93 11.85
N SER A 159 54.79 7.07 11.94
CA SER A 159 55.41 8.39 12.16
C SER A 159 55.83 8.65 13.62
N ILE A 160 55.40 7.82 14.58
CA ILE A 160 55.92 7.85 15.97
C ILE A 160 57.30 7.15 16.02
N PRO A 161 58.40 7.87 16.32
CA PRO A 161 59.73 7.27 16.44
C PRO A 161 59.78 6.24 17.58
N GLY A 162 60.57 5.18 17.41
CA GLY A 162 60.63 4.03 18.34
C GLY A 162 60.96 4.38 19.80
N ASP A 163 61.71 5.45 20.06
CA ASP A 163 62.08 5.91 21.41
C ASP A 163 60.91 6.63 22.15
N CYS A 164 59.84 7.01 21.44
CA CYS A 164 58.62 7.57 22.03
C CYS A 164 57.52 6.51 22.29
N ARG A 165 57.68 5.28 21.78
CA ARG A 165 56.75 4.17 22.01
C ARG A 165 56.89 3.67 23.46
N GLY A 166 56.04 4.18 24.37
CA GLY A 166 55.97 3.74 25.77
C GLY A 166 56.22 4.84 26.81
N LYS A 167 56.72 6.01 26.42
CA LYS A 167 56.81 7.19 27.30
C LYS A 167 55.50 7.98 27.24
N ILE A 168 54.43 7.42 27.82
CA ILE A 168 53.14 8.12 27.96
C ILE A 168 53.25 9.12 29.12
N PHE A 169 53.49 10.39 28.79
CA PHE A 169 53.17 11.49 29.69
C PHE A 169 51.75 11.94 29.35
N LEU A 170 50.75 11.46 30.10
CA LEU A 170 49.36 11.94 30.01
C LEU A 170 49.32 13.40 30.46
N LYS A 171 49.60 14.33 29.55
CA LYS A 171 49.35 15.75 29.79
C LYS A 171 47.83 15.89 29.97
N SER A 172 47.43 16.41 31.13
CA SER A 172 46.05 16.60 31.60
C SER A 172 45.04 16.73 30.45
N ASN A 173 44.09 15.80 30.41
CA ASN A 173 43.14 15.59 29.32
C ASN A 173 42.28 16.85 29.03
N PRO A 174 42.47 17.56 27.90
CA PRO A 174 41.77 18.81 27.61
C PRO A 174 40.27 18.63 27.30
N TRP A 175 39.82 17.39 27.05
CA TRP A 175 38.44 17.06 26.69
C TRP A 175 37.51 16.80 27.90
N ARG A 176 37.99 16.92 29.14
CA ARG A 176 37.18 16.71 30.35
C ARG A 176 36.25 17.90 30.68
N GLY A 177 36.28 18.99 29.91
CA GLY A 177 35.55 20.22 30.20
C GLY A 177 34.18 20.40 29.53
N SER A 178 33.82 19.64 28.50
CA SER A 178 32.68 20.01 27.62
C SER A 178 31.39 19.19 27.78
N LEU A 179 31.31 18.27 28.74
CA LEU A 179 30.15 17.35 28.89
C LEU A 179 29.12 17.75 29.97
N THR A 180 29.13 18.99 30.47
CA THR A 180 28.24 19.41 31.59
C THR A 180 27.16 20.44 31.24
N SER A 181 26.89 20.73 29.97
CA SER A 181 25.82 21.66 29.59
C SER A 181 25.00 21.18 28.40
N ALA A 182 24.15 20.19 28.63
CA ALA A 182 22.95 19.94 27.84
C ALA A 182 21.92 19.27 28.76
N THR A 183 21.20 20.10 29.49
CA THR A 183 19.92 19.79 30.16
C THR A 183 18.94 20.83 29.66
#